data_AF-A0A1J4KN73-F1
#
_entry.id   AF-A0A1J4KN73-F1
#
_cell.length_a   1.000
_cell.length_b   1.000
_cell.length_c   1.000
_cell.angle_alpha   90.00
_cell.angle_beta   90.00
_cell.angle_gamma   90.00
#
_symmetry.space_group_name_H-M   'P 1'
#
loop_
_entity.id
_entity.type
_entity.pdbx_description
1 polymer ?
#
loop_
_entity_poly.entity_id
_entity_poly.type
_entity_poly.pdbx_seq_one_letter_code
_entity_poly.pdbx_strand_id
1 'polypeptide(L)'
;MNPKNTEVEIRRLRCHIIKDTFEAQGFNISSSSSDANLVWWDGSIPLDEFSSIKPEQHVNKIPGMDVLCYKSTLFQALNQMQPLFPNYYTFFPKTFLLPHQYSEFLKEHQKLNGRHRDAPTWIVKPRAGCCGAGIRLVQIPYDLAHDTTPSIVQRYVSPFLIDSHKFDFRLYLLISSLHPFTLYIYNEGIARFCTQKYHPPTRQNLSDKFMHITNTAINAENKISKDFEYTRSASSVFEAISESDPYGAQLWEKIKKISTLTLLALYPQIVTSVASHCGKKKQEKTIEPSNDPMNRFFHILGIDIMINDQCDPMVLELNDNPSMKVGVPFEDVLKRKLLSDTLKVVTLDGSTPPNIDSTGWQKLLPVDDGTHFTTVIRTIQQRALNVFGPKTPVNSLISQQAVKSIVYPKLTQDKSKLKKPVYRYHFQ
;
A
#
# COMPACT_ATOMS: atom_id res chain seq x y z
N MET A 1 -18.28 6.62 13.56
CA MET A 1 -19.14 5.91 14.54
C MET A 1 -19.43 6.77 15.78
N ASN A 2 -20.56 6.57 16.47
CA ASN A 2 -20.85 7.23 17.75
C ASN A 2 -20.33 6.36 18.91
N PRO A 3 -19.32 6.82 19.69
CA PRO A 3 -18.70 6.01 20.74
C PRO A 3 -19.69 5.45 21.78
N LYS A 4 -20.70 6.23 22.16
CA LYS A 4 -21.68 5.84 23.20
C LYS A 4 -22.57 4.66 22.81
N ASN A 5 -22.72 4.41 21.51
CA ASN A 5 -23.60 3.37 20.97
C ASN A 5 -22.83 2.27 20.23
N THR A 6 -21.50 2.23 20.38
CA THR A 6 -20.65 1.25 19.69
C THR A 6 -19.86 0.47 20.73
N GLU A 7 -20.17 -0.83 20.85
CA GLU A 7 -19.34 -1.77 21.60
C GLU A 7 -18.17 -2.24 20.73
N VAL A 8 -16.97 -2.28 21.29
CA VAL A 8 -15.73 -2.70 20.62
C VAL A 8 -15.14 -3.94 21.30
N GLU A 9 -15.03 -5.02 20.53
CA GLU A 9 -14.41 -6.30 20.89
C GLU A 9 -12.89 -6.22 20.69
N ILE A 10 -12.10 -6.53 21.73
CA ILE A 10 -10.63 -6.40 21.71
C ILE A 10 -9.86 -7.65 22.22
N ARG A 11 -10.45 -8.85 22.20
CA ARG A 11 -9.87 -10.13 22.68
C ARG A 11 -8.53 -10.48 22.03
N ARG A 12 -8.29 -10.00 20.80
CA ARG A 12 -7.04 -10.23 20.04
C ARG A 12 -6.08 -9.04 20.09
N LEU A 13 -6.34 -8.06 20.93
CA LEU A 13 -5.51 -6.87 21.02
C LEU A 13 -4.16 -7.20 21.66
N ARG A 14 -3.09 -6.73 21.02
CA ARG A 14 -1.71 -6.90 21.51
C ARG A 14 -1.10 -5.57 21.94
N CYS A 15 -1.63 -4.44 21.46
CA CYS A 15 -1.07 -3.12 21.71
C CYS A 15 -2.00 -2.27 22.59
N HIS A 16 -1.51 -1.90 23.78
CA HIS A 16 -2.29 -1.12 24.76
C HIS A 16 -2.76 0.25 24.24
N ILE A 17 -1.98 0.91 23.38
CA ILE A 17 -2.33 2.24 22.83
C ILE A 17 -3.70 2.25 22.16
N ILE A 18 -4.13 1.13 21.56
CA ILE A 18 -5.43 1.02 20.90
C ILE A 18 -6.55 1.06 21.92
N LYS A 19 -6.45 0.23 22.98
CA LYS A 19 -7.40 0.20 24.08
C LYS A 19 -7.50 1.58 24.74
N ASP A 20 -6.36 2.14 25.13
CA ASP A 20 -6.30 3.45 25.80
C ASP A 20 -6.93 4.56 24.95
N THR A 21 -6.71 4.51 23.62
CA THR A 21 -7.25 5.50 22.68
C THR A 21 -8.77 5.37 22.53
N PHE A 22 -9.31 4.15 22.58
CA PHE A 22 -10.75 3.94 22.44
C PHE A 22 -11.49 4.26 23.75
N GLU A 23 -10.92 3.89 24.89
CA GLU A 23 -11.45 4.26 26.21
C GLU A 23 -11.47 5.79 26.38
N ALA A 24 -10.40 6.49 25.99
CA ALA A 24 -10.34 7.96 26.03
C ALA A 24 -11.39 8.64 25.14
N GLN A 25 -11.87 7.95 24.10
CA GLN A 25 -12.94 8.43 23.22
C GLN A 25 -14.35 8.03 23.71
N GLY A 26 -14.44 7.28 24.81
CA GLY A 26 -15.71 6.85 25.41
C GLY A 26 -16.37 5.67 24.71
N PHE A 27 -15.61 4.83 24.01
CA PHE A 27 -16.12 3.56 23.48
C PHE A 27 -16.33 2.55 24.61
N ASN A 28 -17.39 1.74 24.49
CA ASN A 28 -17.60 0.61 25.39
C ASN A 28 -16.73 -0.56 24.95
N ILE A 29 -15.72 -0.92 25.74
CA ILE A 29 -14.75 -1.96 25.40
C ILE A 29 -15.12 -3.28 26.05
N SER A 30 -15.12 -4.35 25.25
CA SER A 30 -15.44 -5.69 25.69
C SER A 30 -14.36 -6.68 25.29
N SER A 31 -14.00 -7.58 26.21
CA SER A 31 -13.04 -8.66 25.95
C SER A 31 -13.71 -10.01 25.65
N SER A 32 -15.05 -10.07 25.73
CA SER A 32 -15.81 -11.33 25.63
C SER A 32 -17.13 -11.22 24.88
N SER A 33 -17.58 -10.02 24.48
CA SER A 33 -18.81 -9.86 23.71
C SER A 33 -18.67 -10.50 22.33
N SER A 34 -19.59 -11.42 22.01
CA SER A 34 -19.73 -11.99 20.67
C SER A 34 -20.68 -11.17 19.79
N ASP A 35 -21.30 -10.14 20.34
CA ASP A 35 -22.32 -9.29 19.71
C ASP A 35 -21.86 -7.84 19.47
N ALA A 36 -20.60 -7.53 19.80
CA ALA A 36 -20.04 -6.19 19.64
C ALA A 36 -20.13 -5.71 18.19
N ASN A 37 -20.43 -4.42 18.01
CA ASN A 37 -20.57 -3.80 16.69
C ASN A 37 -19.24 -3.77 15.93
N LEU A 38 -18.15 -3.47 16.63
CA LEU A 38 -16.82 -3.34 16.09
C LEU A 38 -15.91 -4.42 16.68
N VAL A 39 -15.15 -5.09 15.82
CA VAL A 39 -14.19 -6.11 16.17
C VAL A 39 -12.81 -5.62 15.78
N TRP A 40 -11.96 -5.39 16.79
CA TRP A 40 -10.60 -4.92 16.57
C TRP A 40 -9.59 -6.01 16.88
N TRP A 41 -8.92 -6.48 15.82
CA TRP A 41 -7.92 -7.52 15.86
C TRP A 41 -6.53 -6.98 15.54
N ASP A 42 -5.52 -7.47 16.28
CA ASP A 42 -4.11 -7.23 16.03
C ASP A 42 -3.40 -8.53 15.61
N GLY A 43 -2.35 -8.37 14.80
CA GLY A 43 -1.49 -9.49 14.41
C GLY A 43 -2.09 -10.38 13.32
N SER A 44 -1.56 -11.59 13.22
CA SER A 44 -1.97 -12.58 12.22
C SER A 44 -3.31 -13.20 12.61
N ILE A 45 -4.26 -13.19 11.67
CA ILE A 45 -5.61 -13.73 11.87
C ILE A 45 -5.83 -14.91 10.92
N PRO A 46 -6.03 -16.13 11.45
CA PRO A 46 -6.39 -17.29 10.64
C PRO A 46 -7.66 -17.06 9.82
N LEU A 47 -7.68 -17.56 8.58
CA LEU A 47 -8.79 -17.34 7.65
C LEU A 47 -10.13 -17.93 8.13
N ASP A 48 -10.08 -19.03 8.88
CA ASP A 48 -11.25 -19.69 9.45
C ASP A 48 -11.96 -18.84 10.51
N GLU A 49 -11.25 -17.96 11.22
CA GLU A 49 -11.87 -17.08 12.22
C GLU A 49 -12.82 -16.05 11.61
N PHE A 50 -12.59 -15.64 10.36
CA PHE A 50 -13.52 -14.76 9.64
C PHE A 50 -14.89 -15.42 9.40
N SER A 51 -14.99 -16.75 9.50
CA SER A 51 -16.27 -17.46 9.40
C SER A 51 -17.18 -17.25 10.62
N SER A 52 -16.59 -16.85 11.75
CA SER A 52 -17.31 -16.58 13.01
C SER A 52 -17.90 -15.16 13.08
N ILE A 53 -17.49 -14.27 12.17
CA ILE A 53 -17.95 -12.88 12.12
C ILE A 53 -19.40 -12.82 11.63
N LYS A 54 -20.25 -12.15 12.42
CA LYS A 54 -21.67 -11.97 12.10
C LYS A 54 -21.88 -10.89 11.02
N PRO A 55 -22.99 -10.89 10.28
CA PRO A 55 -23.29 -9.89 9.24
C PRO A 55 -23.24 -8.43 9.71
N GLU A 56 -23.67 -8.17 10.94
CA GLU A 56 -23.74 -6.84 11.54
C GLU A 56 -22.40 -6.32 12.09
N GLN A 57 -21.40 -7.19 12.22
CA GLN A 57 -20.11 -6.85 12.81
C GLN A 57 -19.17 -6.24 11.78
N HIS A 58 -18.45 -5.22 12.20
CA HIS A 58 -17.40 -4.56 11.42
C HIS A 58 -16.03 -4.96 11.96
N VAL A 59 -15.09 -5.29 11.07
CA VAL A 59 -13.78 -5.83 11.45
C VAL A 59 -12.67 -5.00 10.80
N ASN A 60 -11.64 -4.66 11.59
CA ASN A 60 -10.47 -3.89 11.14
C ASN A 60 -9.45 -4.70 10.31
N LYS A 61 -9.82 -5.90 9.86
CA LYS A 61 -8.99 -6.81 9.07
C LYS A 61 -9.78 -7.34 7.89
N ILE A 62 -9.18 -7.26 6.71
CA ILE A 62 -9.68 -7.89 5.48
C ILE A 62 -9.10 -9.31 5.38
N PRO A 63 -9.93 -10.36 5.18
CA PRO A 63 -9.46 -11.73 4.99
C PRO A 63 -8.37 -11.85 3.93
N GLY A 64 -7.27 -12.54 4.26
CA GLY A 64 -6.16 -12.85 3.35
C GLY A 64 -5.20 -11.70 3.06
N MET A 65 -5.39 -10.53 3.69
CA MET A 65 -4.54 -9.37 3.46
C MET A 65 -3.08 -9.59 3.90
N ASP A 66 -2.85 -10.45 4.90
CA ASP A 66 -1.53 -10.92 5.33
C ASP A 66 -0.73 -11.52 4.16
N VAL A 67 -1.37 -12.41 3.38
CA VAL A 67 -0.75 -13.04 2.19
C VAL A 67 -0.65 -12.06 1.02
N LEU A 68 -1.64 -11.17 0.86
CA LEU A 68 -1.66 -10.16 -0.21
C LEU A 68 -0.57 -9.10 -0.02
N CYS A 69 -0.20 -8.81 1.23
CA CYS A 69 0.88 -7.89 1.57
C CYS A 69 2.28 -8.52 1.48
N TYR A 70 2.40 -9.85 1.25
CA TYR A 70 3.70 -10.45 0.97
C TYR A 70 4.37 -9.78 -0.22
N LYS A 71 5.69 -9.58 -0.13
CA LYS A 71 6.48 -8.93 -1.18
C LYS A 71 6.29 -9.64 -2.52
N SER A 72 6.26 -10.98 -2.53
CA SER A 72 6.00 -11.73 -3.75
C SER A 72 4.64 -11.39 -4.37
N THR A 73 3.58 -11.35 -3.55
CA THR A 73 2.20 -11.14 -4.03
C THR A 73 2.02 -9.71 -4.54
N LEU A 74 2.51 -8.73 -3.78
CA LEU A 74 2.52 -7.32 -4.18
C LEU A 74 3.24 -7.12 -5.52
N PHE A 75 4.49 -7.56 -5.64
CA PHE A 75 5.26 -7.34 -6.86
C PHE A 75 4.82 -8.21 -8.02
N GLN A 76 4.17 -9.37 -7.77
CA GLN A 76 3.47 -10.11 -8.82
C GLN A 76 2.32 -9.27 -9.41
N ALA A 77 1.47 -8.70 -8.55
CA ALA A 77 0.35 -7.87 -9.00
C ALA A 77 0.83 -6.62 -9.75
N LEU A 78 1.86 -5.93 -9.24
CA LEU A 78 2.46 -4.78 -9.91
C LEU A 78 3.10 -5.16 -11.26
N ASN A 79 3.83 -6.27 -11.33
CA ASN A 79 4.41 -6.79 -12.58
C ASN A 79 3.33 -7.16 -13.61
N GLN A 80 2.17 -7.65 -13.17
CA GLN A 80 1.03 -7.98 -14.05
C GLN A 80 0.33 -6.72 -14.59
N MET A 81 0.27 -5.65 -13.80
CA MET A 81 -0.34 -4.38 -14.21
C MET A 81 0.56 -3.56 -15.15
N GLN A 82 1.88 -3.63 -14.98
CA GLN A 82 2.85 -2.88 -15.78
C GLN A 82 2.70 -3.04 -17.31
N PRO A 83 2.58 -4.24 -17.91
CA PRO A 83 2.38 -4.37 -19.35
C PRO A 83 1.01 -3.88 -19.82
N LEU A 84 0.00 -3.85 -18.96
CA LEU A 84 -1.33 -3.32 -19.28
C LEU A 84 -1.36 -1.78 -19.26
N PHE A 85 -0.56 -1.18 -18.39
CA PHE A 85 -0.55 0.26 -18.12
C PHE A 85 0.89 0.78 -17.91
N PRO A 86 1.78 0.70 -18.92
CA PRO A 86 3.21 0.93 -18.76
C PRO A 86 3.57 2.36 -18.33
N ASN A 87 2.75 3.35 -18.68
CA ASN A 87 2.97 4.76 -18.31
C ASN A 87 2.49 5.09 -16.88
N TYR A 88 1.79 4.17 -16.21
CA TYR A 88 1.24 4.39 -14.88
C TYR A 88 1.97 3.57 -13.82
N TYR A 89 2.42 2.36 -14.17
CA TYR A 89 3.08 1.41 -13.26
C TYR A 89 4.61 1.47 -13.40
N THR A 90 5.17 2.65 -13.13
CA THR A 90 6.62 2.95 -13.19
C THR A 90 7.27 3.16 -11.82
N PHE A 91 6.47 3.16 -10.75
CA PHE A 91 6.85 3.54 -9.38
C PHE A 91 7.41 2.38 -8.54
N PHE A 92 7.90 1.32 -9.18
CA PHE A 92 8.58 0.23 -8.51
C PHE A 92 9.74 -0.28 -9.37
N PRO A 93 10.86 -0.67 -8.76
CA PRO A 93 12.00 -1.14 -9.54
C PRO A 93 11.70 -2.49 -10.20
N LYS A 94 12.41 -2.80 -11.28
CA LYS A 94 12.31 -4.11 -11.93
C LYS A 94 12.49 -5.23 -10.90
N THR A 95 11.51 -6.11 -10.79
CA THR A 95 11.43 -7.13 -9.73
C THR A 95 11.13 -8.50 -10.33
N PHE A 96 11.86 -9.52 -9.86
CA PHE A 96 11.72 -10.92 -10.24
C PHE A 96 11.36 -11.75 -9.00
N LEU A 97 10.53 -12.78 -9.18
CA LEU A 97 10.09 -13.71 -8.14
C LEU A 97 10.92 -14.99 -8.23
N LEU A 98 11.82 -15.22 -7.29
CA LEU A 98 12.64 -16.42 -7.23
C LEU A 98 11.94 -17.54 -6.43
N PRO A 99 12.21 -18.82 -6.77
CA PRO A 99 13.14 -19.27 -7.82
C PRO A 99 12.55 -19.24 -9.24
N HIS A 100 11.22 -19.05 -9.38
CA HIS A 100 10.47 -19.20 -10.63
C HIS A 100 10.96 -18.33 -11.78
N GLN A 101 11.50 -17.13 -11.50
CA GLN A 101 11.94 -16.16 -12.50
C GLN A 101 13.46 -15.95 -12.52
N TYR A 102 14.24 -16.95 -12.05
CA TYR A 102 15.70 -16.86 -12.03
C TYR A 102 16.30 -16.66 -13.43
N SER A 103 15.76 -17.37 -14.44
CA SER A 103 16.23 -17.28 -15.83
C SER A 103 16.01 -15.88 -16.43
N GLU A 104 14.87 -15.25 -16.16
CA GLU A 104 14.55 -13.89 -16.58
C GLU A 104 15.43 -12.87 -15.87
N PHE A 105 15.66 -13.06 -14.57
CA PHE A 105 16.59 -12.26 -13.78
C PHE A 105 18.01 -12.32 -14.37
N LEU A 106 18.52 -13.51 -14.68
CA LEU A 106 19.86 -13.70 -15.23
C LEU A 106 20.02 -13.01 -16.59
N LYS A 107 19.02 -13.12 -17.47
CA LYS A 107 19.00 -12.41 -18.77
C LYS A 107 19.06 -10.90 -18.60
N GLU A 108 18.27 -10.33 -17.68
CA GLU A 108 18.29 -8.89 -17.44
C GLU A 108 19.61 -8.44 -16.80
N HIS A 109 20.17 -9.22 -15.88
CA HIS A 109 21.48 -8.96 -15.30
C HIS A 109 22.57 -8.87 -16.38
N GLN A 110 22.64 -9.86 -17.27
CA GLN A 110 23.63 -9.91 -18.36
C GLN A 110 23.49 -8.71 -19.31
N LYS A 111 22.26 -8.35 -19.66
CA LYS A 111 21.95 -7.19 -20.50
C LYS A 111 22.42 -5.87 -19.88
N LEU A 112 22.25 -5.69 -18.57
CA LEU A 112 22.69 -4.47 -17.88
C LEU A 112 24.20 -4.44 -17.68
N ASN A 113 24.82 -5.58 -17.37
CA ASN A 113 26.26 -5.68 -17.18
C ASN A 113 27.04 -5.36 -18.47
N GLY A 114 26.51 -5.70 -19.64
CA GLY A 114 27.12 -5.33 -20.93
C GLY A 114 27.03 -3.84 -21.28
N ARG A 115 26.29 -3.02 -20.51
CA ARG A 115 26.06 -1.59 -20.79
C ARG A 115 26.80 -0.65 -19.86
N HIS A 116 27.26 -1.13 -18.70
CA HIS A 116 27.84 -0.30 -17.65
C HIS A 116 29.20 -0.83 -17.23
N ARG A 117 30.06 0.06 -16.71
CA ARG A 117 31.37 -0.34 -16.16
C ARG A 117 31.25 -1.14 -14.86
N ASP A 118 30.21 -0.87 -14.08
CA ASP A 118 29.97 -1.51 -12.79
C ASP A 118 28.87 -2.57 -12.87
N ALA A 119 29.03 -3.64 -12.08
CA ALA A 119 28.07 -4.72 -12.00
C ALA A 119 26.70 -4.23 -11.48
N PRO A 120 25.58 -4.62 -12.12
CA PRO A 120 24.25 -4.26 -11.63
C PRO A 120 24.02 -4.80 -10.22
N THR A 121 23.64 -3.91 -9.30
CA THR A 121 23.29 -4.28 -7.92
C THR A 121 21.80 -4.59 -7.78
N TRP A 122 21.50 -5.67 -7.09
CA TRP A 122 20.16 -6.15 -6.80
C TRP A 122 19.98 -6.28 -5.29
N ILE A 123 18.76 -6.09 -4.81
CA ILE A 123 18.35 -6.35 -3.43
C ILE A 123 17.46 -7.58 -3.39
N VAL A 124 17.87 -8.57 -2.60
CA VAL A 124 17.10 -9.80 -2.35
C VAL A 124 16.30 -9.57 -1.09
N LYS A 125 14.99 -9.81 -1.14
CA LYS A 125 14.10 -9.69 0.02
C LYS A 125 13.28 -10.99 0.19
N PRO A 126 13.25 -11.62 1.38
CA PRO A 126 12.44 -12.81 1.60
C PRO A 126 10.94 -12.55 1.35
N ARG A 127 10.22 -13.56 0.84
CA ARG A 127 8.80 -13.47 0.45
C ARG A 127 7.90 -12.78 1.49
N ALA A 128 7.95 -13.28 2.72
CA ALA A 128 7.13 -12.84 3.86
C ALA A 128 7.99 -12.24 4.99
N GLY A 129 9.21 -11.80 4.68
CA GLY A 129 10.14 -11.27 5.68
C GLY A 129 9.71 -9.90 6.19
N CYS A 130 9.92 -9.66 7.49
CA CYS A 130 9.71 -8.38 8.17
C CYS A 130 11.00 -7.91 8.85
N CYS A 131 11.00 -6.66 9.34
CA CYS A 131 12.09 -6.09 10.15
C CYS A 131 13.47 -6.09 9.47
N GLY A 132 13.53 -6.21 8.13
CA GLY A 132 14.75 -6.27 7.36
C GLY A 132 15.52 -7.59 7.43
N ALA A 133 15.00 -8.60 8.13
CA ALA A 133 15.65 -9.91 8.26
C ALA A 133 15.80 -10.60 6.90
N GLY A 134 17.01 -11.09 6.60
CA GLY A 134 17.34 -11.80 5.36
C GLY A 134 17.45 -10.91 4.12
N ILE A 135 17.29 -9.58 4.25
CA ILE A 135 17.54 -8.65 3.15
C ILE A 135 19.05 -8.54 2.91
N ARG A 136 19.47 -8.67 1.66
CA ARG A 136 20.88 -8.58 1.26
C ARG A 136 21.03 -7.98 -0.14
N LEU A 137 22.17 -7.34 -0.39
CA LEU A 137 22.55 -6.89 -1.72
C LEU A 137 23.38 -7.97 -2.42
N VAL A 138 23.19 -8.10 -3.74
CA VAL A 138 23.96 -9.00 -4.59
C VAL A 138 24.36 -8.30 -5.89
N GLN A 139 25.58 -8.57 -6.34
CA GLN A 139 26.09 -8.19 -7.67
C GLN A 139 26.45 -9.41 -8.52
N ILE A 140 26.57 -10.59 -7.92
CA ILE A 140 26.88 -11.84 -8.61
C ILE A 140 25.58 -12.67 -8.66
N PRO A 141 24.93 -12.81 -9.84
CA PRO A 141 23.63 -13.48 -9.94
C PRO A 141 23.72 -14.97 -9.60
N TYR A 142 24.89 -15.59 -9.81
CA TYR A 142 25.13 -17.01 -9.54
C TYR A 142 25.06 -17.36 -8.05
N ASP A 143 25.23 -16.38 -7.15
CA ASP A 143 25.00 -16.57 -5.71
C ASP A 143 23.55 -17.00 -5.40
N LEU A 144 22.63 -16.82 -6.36
CA LEU A 144 21.22 -17.18 -6.25
C LEU A 144 20.82 -18.42 -7.07
N ALA A 145 21.74 -19.05 -7.80
CA ALA A 145 21.42 -20.13 -8.74
C ALA A 145 20.78 -21.36 -8.09
N HIS A 146 21.14 -21.63 -6.83
CA HIS A 146 20.64 -22.75 -6.04
C HIS A 146 19.77 -22.32 -4.86
N ASP A 147 19.43 -21.03 -4.76
CA ASP A 147 18.56 -20.54 -3.69
C ASP A 147 17.10 -20.88 -4.04
N THR A 148 16.56 -21.89 -3.36
CA THR A 148 15.16 -22.31 -3.49
C THR A 148 14.23 -21.54 -2.56
N THR A 149 14.76 -20.66 -1.71
CA THR A 149 13.97 -19.88 -0.76
C THR A 149 13.13 -18.84 -1.51
N PRO A 150 11.79 -18.86 -1.35
CA PRO A 150 10.93 -17.88 -1.98
C PRO A 150 11.31 -16.44 -1.61
N SER A 151 11.68 -15.66 -2.60
CA SER A 151 12.16 -14.30 -2.43
C SER A 151 11.82 -13.45 -3.65
N ILE A 152 11.93 -12.14 -3.50
CA ILE A 152 12.00 -11.22 -4.62
C ILE A 152 13.44 -10.76 -4.83
N VAL A 153 13.82 -10.60 -6.09
CA VAL A 153 15.07 -9.95 -6.50
C VAL A 153 14.69 -8.69 -7.25
N GLN A 154 15.04 -7.54 -6.66
CA GLN A 154 14.63 -6.24 -7.15
C GLN A 154 15.85 -5.40 -7.50
N ARG A 155 15.79 -4.60 -8.57
CA ARG A 155 16.89 -3.68 -8.92
C ARG A 155 17.12 -2.72 -7.76
N TYR A 156 18.36 -2.61 -7.29
CA TYR A 156 18.71 -1.61 -6.29
C TYR A 156 18.62 -0.21 -6.91
N VAL A 157 17.95 0.71 -6.23
CA VAL A 157 17.72 2.09 -6.68
C VAL A 157 18.53 3.04 -5.81
N SER A 158 19.19 3.99 -6.46
CA SER A 158 19.89 5.11 -5.82
C SER A 158 18.88 5.97 -5.05
N PRO A 159 19.09 6.22 -3.75
CA PRO A 159 18.14 6.96 -2.93
C PRO A 159 18.36 8.48 -3.03
N PHE A 160 17.28 9.24 -2.81
CA PHE A 160 17.38 10.61 -2.31
C PHE A 160 18.01 10.57 -0.91
N LEU A 161 18.81 11.59 -0.58
CA LEU A 161 19.52 11.65 0.68
C LEU A 161 19.15 12.92 1.44
N ILE A 162 19.01 12.80 2.75
CA ILE A 162 18.98 13.92 3.68
C ILE A 162 20.12 13.71 4.66
N ASP A 163 20.93 14.73 4.86
CA ASP A 163 22.15 14.67 5.68
C ASP A 163 23.09 13.51 5.27
N SER A 164 23.13 13.18 3.97
CA SER A 164 23.85 12.02 3.40
C SER A 164 23.36 10.64 3.87
N HIS A 165 22.19 10.53 4.50
CA HIS A 165 21.62 9.27 4.95
C HIS A 165 20.47 8.83 4.04
N LYS A 166 20.45 7.53 3.74
CA LYS A 166 19.32 6.89 3.06
C LYS A 166 18.13 6.80 4.01
N PHE A 167 16.92 7.00 3.50
CA PHE A 167 15.69 6.84 4.27
C PHE A 167 14.55 6.26 3.43
N ASP A 168 13.50 5.86 4.12
CA ASP A 168 12.18 5.63 3.52
C ASP A 168 11.08 6.18 4.43
N PHE A 169 9.87 6.23 3.89
CA PHE A 169 8.66 6.59 4.61
C PHE A 169 7.83 5.35 4.88
N ARG A 170 7.36 5.21 6.12
CA ARG A 170 6.17 4.44 6.49
C ARG A 170 4.98 5.39 6.49
N LEU A 171 4.09 5.24 5.53
CA LEU A 171 2.81 5.95 5.47
C LEU A 171 1.66 5.00 5.72
N TYR A 172 0.51 5.55 6.11
CA TYR A 172 -0.67 4.75 6.47
C TYR A 172 -1.75 4.90 5.40
N LEU A 173 -2.29 3.77 4.96
CA LEU A 173 -3.45 3.71 4.08
C LEU A 173 -4.63 3.11 4.83
N LEU A 174 -5.84 3.55 4.52
CA LEU A 174 -7.07 2.96 5.05
C LEU A 174 -7.97 2.56 3.89
N ILE A 175 -8.22 1.26 3.77
CA ILE A 175 -9.37 0.76 3.01
C ILE A 175 -10.55 0.83 3.98
N SER A 176 -11.49 1.74 3.77
CA SER A 176 -12.66 1.89 4.66
C SER A 176 -13.87 1.07 4.19
N SER A 177 -13.96 0.81 2.89
CA SER A 177 -15.00 0.02 2.26
C SER A 177 -14.47 -0.58 0.96
N LEU A 178 -14.92 -1.79 0.63
CA LEU A 178 -14.65 -2.42 -0.67
C LEU A 178 -15.76 -2.15 -1.68
N HIS A 179 -16.91 -1.62 -1.26
CA HIS A 179 -18.05 -1.35 -2.14
C HIS A 179 -18.87 -0.10 -1.71
N PRO A 180 -18.59 1.09 -2.29
CA PRO A 180 -17.56 1.36 -3.31
C PRO A 180 -16.14 1.25 -2.73
N PHE A 181 -15.16 0.89 -3.58
CA PHE A 181 -13.77 0.81 -3.14
C PHE A 181 -13.27 2.19 -2.70
N THR A 182 -13.13 2.34 -1.38
CA THR A 182 -12.85 3.62 -0.73
C THR A 182 -11.52 3.53 -0.01
N LEU A 183 -10.59 4.38 -0.45
CA LEU A 183 -9.20 4.37 -0.02
C LEU A 183 -8.81 5.76 0.48
N TYR A 184 -8.07 5.79 1.58
CA TYR A 184 -7.49 6.99 2.16
C TYR A 184 -5.99 6.80 2.39
N ILE A 185 -5.27 7.93 2.45
CA ILE A 185 -3.91 8.02 2.99
C ILE A 185 -3.91 8.99 4.16
N TYR A 186 -3.17 8.67 5.23
CA TYR A 186 -3.03 9.57 6.37
C TYR A 186 -1.99 10.63 6.04
N ASN A 187 -2.26 11.88 6.41
CA ASN A 187 -1.42 13.04 6.12
C ASN A 187 -0.13 13.13 6.96
N GLU A 188 0.18 12.08 7.72
CA GLU A 188 1.39 11.96 8.52
C GLU A 188 1.88 10.51 8.53
N GLY A 189 3.15 10.33 8.84
CA GLY A 189 3.77 9.03 8.95
C GLY A 189 5.12 9.10 9.65
N ILE A 190 6.00 8.15 9.31
CA ILE A 190 7.31 8.02 9.93
C ILE A 190 8.36 7.94 8.82
N ALA A 191 9.39 8.78 8.87
CA ALA A 191 10.59 8.62 8.07
C ALA A 191 11.64 7.82 8.86
N ARG A 192 12.20 6.76 8.26
CA ARG A 192 13.18 5.86 8.89
C ARG A 192 14.50 5.95 8.15
N PHE A 193 15.54 6.33 8.85
CA PHE A 193 16.87 6.56 8.31
C PHE A 193 17.81 5.39 8.59
N CYS A 194 18.67 5.13 7.61
CA CYS A 194 19.94 4.44 7.83
C CYS A 194 20.79 5.24 8.82
N THR A 195 21.55 4.56 9.68
CA THR A 195 22.41 5.17 10.71
C THR A 195 23.85 5.39 10.26
N GLN A 196 24.20 4.91 9.06
CA GLN A 196 25.43 5.24 8.38
C GLN A 196 25.17 6.07 7.13
N LYS A 197 26.14 6.93 6.80
CA LYS A 197 26.13 7.71 5.57
C LYS A 197 26.13 6.80 4.35
N TYR A 198 25.30 7.15 3.38
CA TYR A 198 25.13 6.40 2.16
C TYR A 198 26.33 6.57 1.21
N HIS A 199 26.80 5.45 0.69
CA HIS A 199 27.65 5.38 -0.48
C HIS A 199 27.01 4.44 -1.51
N PRO A 200 27.20 4.67 -2.83
CA PRO A 200 26.75 3.73 -3.86
C PRO A 200 27.27 2.30 -3.61
N PRO A 201 26.49 1.25 -3.91
CA PRO A 201 26.92 -0.11 -3.66
C PRO A 201 28.18 -0.50 -4.45
N THR A 202 29.20 -0.95 -3.73
CA THR A 202 30.44 -1.55 -4.22
C THR A 202 30.59 -2.92 -3.57
N ARG A 203 31.50 -3.76 -4.09
CA ARG A 203 31.78 -5.07 -3.48
C ARG A 203 32.17 -4.98 -2.00
N GLN A 204 32.73 -3.85 -1.57
CA GLN A 204 33.21 -3.62 -0.21
C GLN A 204 32.10 -3.25 0.78
N ASN A 205 30.97 -2.68 0.32
CA ASN A 205 29.90 -2.19 1.20
C ASN A 205 28.57 -2.95 1.08
N LEU A 206 28.45 -3.98 0.22
CA LEU A 206 27.19 -4.74 0.04
C LEU A 206 26.61 -5.32 1.34
N SER A 207 27.48 -5.66 2.31
CA SER A 207 27.10 -6.23 3.60
C SER A 207 26.76 -5.17 4.66
N ASP A 208 26.96 -3.88 4.37
CA ASP A 208 26.65 -2.83 5.34
C ASP A 208 25.14 -2.55 5.41
N LYS A 209 24.50 -3.27 6.33
CA LYS A 209 23.06 -3.17 6.57
C LYS A 209 22.64 -1.80 7.11
N PHE A 210 23.52 -1.10 7.83
CA PHE A 210 23.23 0.21 8.42
C PHE A 210 23.31 1.34 7.41
N MET A 211 23.90 1.10 6.24
CA MET A 211 23.95 1.99 5.09
C MET A 211 22.80 1.74 4.11
N HIS A 212 22.44 0.47 3.89
CA HIS A 212 21.56 0.08 2.79
C HIS A 212 20.14 -0.33 3.19
N ILE A 213 19.86 -0.59 4.46
CA ILE A 213 18.57 -1.07 4.94
C ILE A 213 18.02 -0.12 6.01
N THR A 214 16.86 0.48 5.73
CA THR A 214 16.22 1.55 6.50
C THR A 214 15.41 1.07 7.70
N ASN A 215 15.18 -0.24 7.83
CA ASN A 215 14.35 -0.77 8.91
C ASN A 215 14.86 -0.33 10.29
N THR A 216 13.95 0.24 11.10
CA THR A 216 14.23 0.70 12.47
C THR A 216 14.87 -0.38 13.33
N ALA A 217 14.40 -1.63 13.22
CA ALA A 217 14.94 -2.76 13.99
C ALA A 217 16.42 -3.03 13.69
N ILE A 218 16.85 -2.87 12.43
CA ILE A 218 18.25 -3.00 12.05
C ILE A 218 19.05 -1.81 12.59
N ASN A 219 18.59 -0.58 12.33
CA ASN A 219 19.34 0.61 12.68
C ASN A 219 19.45 0.84 14.19
N ALA A 220 18.50 0.36 14.98
CA ALA A 220 18.57 0.35 16.44
C ALA A 220 19.72 -0.54 16.99
N GLU A 221 20.21 -1.52 16.22
CA GLU A 221 21.36 -2.33 16.62
C GLU A 221 22.70 -1.60 16.45
N ASN A 222 22.74 -0.48 15.72
CA ASN A 222 23.96 0.28 15.50
C ASN A 222 24.34 1.09 16.74
N LYS A 223 25.13 0.47 17.62
CA LYS A 223 25.59 1.08 18.88
C LYS A 223 26.51 2.29 18.71
N ILE A 224 26.98 2.59 17.49
CA ILE A 224 27.89 3.71 17.20
C ILE A 224 27.10 5.01 17.03
N SER A 225 25.85 4.95 16.56
CA SER A 225 25.03 6.11 16.23
C SER A 225 23.94 6.38 17.27
N LYS A 226 24.26 6.27 18.58
CA LYS A 226 23.27 6.38 19.66
C LYS A 226 22.52 7.72 19.69
N ASP A 227 23.18 8.79 19.27
CA ASP A 227 22.62 10.15 19.30
C ASP A 227 22.00 10.56 17.95
N PHE A 228 22.04 9.69 16.94
CA PHE A 228 21.45 10.00 15.63
C PHE A 228 19.95 9.72 15.64
N GLU A 229 19.15 10.75 15.38
CA GLU A 229 17.71 10.61 15.22
C GLU A 229 17.37 9.93 13.88
N TYR A 230 17.30 8.59 13.92
CA TYR A 230 16.98 7.77 12.76
C TYR A 230 15.47 7.60 12.50
N THR A 231 14.62 8.18 13.34
CA THR A 231 13.15 8.14 13.19
C THR A 231 12.61 9.56 13.33
N ARG A 232 12.07 10.12 12.25
CA ARG A 232 11.54 11.51 12.18
C ARG A 232 10.09 11.50 11.69
N SER A 233 9.33 12.58 11.89
CA SER A 233 7.99 12.68 11.28
C SER A 233 8.09 12.73 9.76
N ALA A 234 7.08 12.21 9.05
CA ALA A 234 7.11 12.27 7.59
C ALA A 234 6.97 13.72 7.11
N SER A 235 6.12 14.52 7.76
CA SER A 235 5.93 15.95 7.49
C SER A 235 7.24 16.75 7.50
N SER A 236 8.06 16.62 8.55
CA SER A 236 9.31 17.37 8.65
C SER A 236 10.30 17.00 7.55
N VAL A 237 10.28 15.73 7.12
CA VAL A 237 11.14 15.24 6.04
C VAL A 237 10.60 15.68 4.67
N PHE A 238 9.29 15.73 4.46
CA PHE A 238 8.71 16.30 3.25
C PHE A 238 9.02 17.80 3.09
N GLU A 239 9.00 18.55 4.19
CA GLU A 239 9.40 19.96 4.23
C GLU A 239 10.87 20.10 3.82
N ALA A 240 11.77 19.33 4.45
CA ALA A 240 13.20 19.32 4.09
C ALA A 240 13.46 18.96 2.62
N ILE A 241 12.71 18.01 2.03
CA ILE A 241 12.81 17.69 0.60
C ILE A 241 12.32 18.86 -0.25
N SER A 242 11.21 19.50 0.13
CA SER A 242 10.64 20.63 -0.61
C SER A 242 11.54 21.86 -0.61
N GLU A 243 12.31 22.06 0.45
CA GLU A 243 13.31 23.13 0.55
C GLU A 243 14.60 22.82 -0.24
N SER A 244 14.96 21.55 -0.35
CA SER A 244 16.24 21.12 -0.94
C SER A 244 16.17 20.72 -2.42
N ASP A 245 14.98 20.34 -2.92
CA ASP A 245 14.79 19.88 -4.30
C ASP A 245 13.56 20.52 -4.96
N PRO A 246 13.68 21.09 -6.19
CA PRO A 246 12.56 21.76 -6.86
C PRO A 246 11.38 20.84 -7.19
N TYR A 247 11.57 19.52 -7.23
CA TYR A 247 10.51 18.54 -7.44
C TYR A 247 9.84 18.10 -6.13
N GLY A 248 10.38 18.49 -4.97
CA GLY A 248 9.88 18.13 -3.65
C GLY A 248 8.44 18.58 -3.38
N ALA A 249 8.07 19.77 -3.86
CA ALA A 249 6.72 20.32 -3.69
C ALA A 249 5.61 19.45 -4.31
N GLN A 250 5.93 18.62 -5.32
CA GLN A 250 4.97 17.72 -5.98
C GLN A 250 4.98 16.29 -5.40
N LEU A 251 5.88 16.01 -4.46
CA LEU A 251 6.15 14.65 -4.00
C LEU A 251 4.92 14.01 -3.36
N TRP A 252 4.16 14.76 -2.55
CA TRP A 252 2.96 14.24 -1.89
C TRP A 252 1.88 13.80 -2.91
N GLU A 253 1.66 14.59 -3.96
CA GLU A 253 0.71 14.22 -5.03
C GLU A 253 1.16 12.97 -5.78
N LYS A 254 2.47 12.84 -6.06
CA LYS A 254 3.04 11.62 -6.63
C LYS A 254 2.80 10.41 -5.71
N ILE A 255 3.01 10.57 -4.40
CA ILE A 255 2.79 9.52 -3.38
C ILE A 255 1.34 9.07 -3.35
N LYS A 256 0.38 10.01 -3.33
CA LYS A 256 -1.05 9.71 -3.41
C LYS A 256 -1.38 8.87 -4.63
N LYS A 257 -0.88 9.27 -5.81
CA LYS A 257 -1.09 8.55 -7.07
C LYS A 257 -0.56 7.13 -7.03
N ILE A 258 0.69 6.92 -6.60
CA ILE A 258 1.28 5.57 -6.58
C ILE A 258 0.63 4.67 -5.51
N SER A 259 0.17 5.26 -4.40
CA SER A 259 -0.56 4.53 -3.36
C SER A 259 -1.90 4.01 -3.90
N THR A 260 -2.64 4.85 -4.62
CA THR A 260 -3.86 4.43 -5.33
C THR A 260 -3.60 3.29 -6.31
N LEU A 261 -2.59 3.46 -7.18
CA LEU A 261 -2.26 2.46 -8.21
C LEU A 261 -1.79 1.13 -7.62
N THR A 262 -1.09 1.18 -6.48
CA THR A 262 -0.66 -0.01 -5.72
C THR A 262 -1.85 -0.81 -5.25
N LEU A 263 -2.83 -0.16 -4.63
CA LEU A 263 -4.02 -0.83 -4.12
C LEU A 263 -4.95 -1.30 -5.23
N LEU A 264 -5.04 -0.57 -6.34
CA LEU A 264 -5.78 -1.02 -7.52
C LEU A 264 -5.20 -2.30 -8.15
N ALA A 265 -3.87 -2.50 -8.08
CA ALA A 265 -3.25 -3.73 -8.55
C ALA A 265 -3.66 -4.96 -7.71
N LEU A 266 -3.90 -4.76 -6.42
CA LEU A 266 -4.31 -5.81 -5.47
C LEU A 266 -5.82 -5.96 -5.34
N TYR A 267 -6.59 -4.97 -5.78
CA TYR A 267 -8.04 -4.92 -5.61
C TYR A 267 -8.78 -6.18 -6.10
N PRO A 268 -8.46 -6.77 -7.28
CA PRO A 268 -9.12 -7.99 -7.73
C PRO A 268 -8.92 -9.18 -6.77
N GLN A 269 -7.71 -9.34 -6.23
CA GLN A 269 -7.40 -10.40 -5.28
C GLN A 269 -8.03 -10.15 -3.91
N ILE A 270 -8.13 -8.89 -3.48
CA ILE A 270 -8.83 -8.49 -2.26
C ILE A 270 -10.31 -8.89 -2.33
N VAL A 271 -11.01 -8.48 -3.40
CA VAL A 271 -12.43 -8.81 -3.58
C VAL A 271 -12.64 -10.32 -3.68
N THR A 272 -11.76 -11.03 -4.39
CA THR A 272 -11.81 -12.50 -4.48
C THR A 272 -11.65 -13.17 -3.11
N SER A 273 -10.73 -12.67 -2.29
CA SER A 273 -10.51 -13.17 -0.93
C SER A 273 -11.75 -13.02 -0.06
N VAL A 274 -12.36 -11.82 -0.05
CA VAL A 274 -13.59 -11.58 0.73
C VAL A 274 -14.76 -12.42 0.20
N ALA A 275 -14.97 -12.47 -1.11
CA ALA A 275 -16.07 -13.24 -1.70
C ALA A 275 -15.95 -14.74 -1.38
N SER A 276 -14.73 -15.30 -1.39
CA SER A 276 -14.51 -16.73 -1.13
C SER A 276 -14.71 -17.14 0.33
N HIS A 277 -14.42 -16.25 1.29
CA HIS A 277 -14.50 -16.53 2.73
C HIS A 277 -15.83 -16.08 3.35
N CYS A 278 -16.45 -15.03 2.81
CA CYS A 278 -17.65 -14.43 3.39
C CYS A 278 -18.92 -14.67 2.56
N GLY A 279 -18.82 -15.09 1.30
CA GLY A 279 -19.96 -15.25 0.38
C GLY A 279 -20.66 -16.62 0.38
N LYS A 280 -20.29 -17.54 1.28
CA LYS A 280 -20.74 -18.96 1.22
C LYS A 280 -21.96 -19.33 2.06
N LYS A 281 -22.59 -18.41 2.80
CA LYS A 281 -23.87 -18.72 3.48
C LYS A 281 -25.02 -18.54 2.47
N LYS A 282 -25.91 -19.54 2.40
CA LYS A 282 -27.06 -19.60 1.48
C LYS A 282 -27.70 -18.21 1.34
N GLN A 283 -27.78 -17.71 0.10
CA GLN A 283 -28.43 -16.46 -0.25
C GLN A 283 -29.84 -16.43 0.35
N GLU A 284 -30.02 -15.67 1.44
CA GLU A 284 -31.32 -15.14 1.78
C GLU A 284 -31.68 -14.13 0.68
N LYS A 285 -32.92 -14.23 0.18
CA LYS A 285 -33.38 -13.58 -1.06
C LYS A 285 -33.41 -12.05 -1.02
N THR A 286 -32.97 -11.43 0.07
CA THR A 286 -32.95 -9.98 0.26
C THR A 286 -31.76 -9.63 1.16
N ILE A 287 -30.59 -9.39 0.57
CA ILE A 287 -29.49 -8.73 1.30
C ILE A 287 -29.89 -7.25 1.39
N GLU A 288 -30.28 -6.79 2.58
CA GLU A 288 -30.33 -5.35 2.82
C GLU A 288 -28.93 -4.75 2.58
N PRO A 289 -28.81 -3.52 2.04
CA PRO A 289 -27.51 -2.90 1.78
C PRO A 289 -26.58 -2.85 3.01
N SER A 290 -27.16 -2.85 4.21
CA SER A 290 -26.49 -2.92 5.52
C SER A 290 -25.76 -4.25 5.78
N ASN A 291 -26.06 -5.31 5.02
CA ASN A 291 -25.50 -6.66 5.20
C ASN A 291 -24.55 -7.08 4.06
N ASP A 292 -24.09 -6.15 3.21
CA ASP A 292 -23.10 -6.44 2.17
C ASP A 292 -21.76 -6.89 2.82
N PRO A 293 -21.29 -8.14 2.59
CA PRO A 293 -20.04 -8.61 3.14
C PRO A 293 -18.82 -7.73 2.81
N MET A 294 -18.90 -6.94 1.73
CA MET A 294 -17.84 -6.02 1.28
C MET A 294 -17.74 -4.75 2.14
N ASN A 295 -18.78 -4.40 2.90
CA ASN A 295 -18.80 -3.22 3.77
C ASN A 295 -18.40 -3.50 5.21
N ARG A 296 -18.32 -4.78 5.60
CA ARG A 296 -17.98 -5.21 6.97
C ARG A 296 -16.51 -5.12 7.31
N PHE A 297 -15.64 -4.94 6.31
CA PHE A 297 -14.20 -4.98 6.50
C PHE A 297 -13.56 -3.65 6.14
N PHE A 298 -12.75 -3.14 7.06
CA PHE A 298 -11.80 -2.07 6.80
C PHE A 298 -10.41 -2.53 7.18
N HIS A 299 -9.37 -1.84 6.73
CA HIS A 299 -7.99 -2.23 7.03
C HIS A 299 -7.05 -1.03 7.00
N ILE A 300 -6.31 -0.83 8.09
CA ILE A 300 -5.16 0.08 8.12
C ILE A 300 -3.92 -0.67 7.63
N LEU A 301 -3.34 -0.19 6.54
CA LEU A 301 -2.12 -0.74 5.93
C LEU A 301 -0.95 0.23 6.14
N GLY A 302 0.26 -0.31 6.28
CA GLY A 302 1.49 0.48 6.18
C GLY A 302 2.09 0.34 4.79
N ILE A 303 2.27 1.43 4.05
CA ILE A 303 3.00 1.42 2.78
C ILE A 303 4.40 2.01 3.00
N ASP A 304 5.42 1.31 2.48
CA ASP A 304 6.81 1.74 2.60
C ASP A 304 7.25 2.32 1.26
N ILE A 305 7.64 3.59 1.27
CA ILE A 305 8.00 4.35 0.06
C ILE A 305 9.38 4.96 0.24
N MET A 306 10.28 4.67 -0.68
CA MET A 306 11.59 5.35 -0.77
C MET A 306 11.54 6.40 -1.86
N ILE A 307 12.28 7.49 -1.70
CA ILE A 307 12.47 8.48 -2.76
C ILE A 307 13.78 8.16 -3.48
N ASN A 308 13.77 8.11 -4.80
CA ASN A 308 15.00 7.92 -5.58
C ASN A 308 15.77 9.24 -5.76
N ASP A 309 16.97 9.16 -6.31
CA ASP A 309 17.83 10.29 -6.63
C ASP A 309 17.29 11.25 -7.72
N GLN A 310 16.10 10.99 -8.27
CA GLN A 310 15.34 11.91 -9.13
C GLN A 310 14.10 12.51 -8.43
N CYS A 311 14.01 12.39 -7.11
CA CYS A 311 12.86 12.86 -6.33
C CYS A 311 11.51 12.24 -6.78
N ASP A 312 11.56 10.97 -7.21
CA ASP A 312 10.39 10.15 -7.51
C ASP A 312 10.14 9.10 -6.42
N PRO A 313 8.87 8.91 -6.00
CA PRO A 313 8.52 7.94 -4.98
C PRO A 313 8.44 6.51 -5.54
N MET A 314 9.02 5.56 -4.80
CA MET A 314 9.17 4.17 -5.17
C MET A 314 8.59 3.26 -4.07
N VAL A 315 7.62 2.40 -4.42
CA VAL A 315 7.03 1.44 -3.48
C VAL A 315 8.01 0.31 -3.17
N LEU A 316 8.27 0.09 -1.87
CA LEU A 316 9.16 -0.95 -1.37
C LEU A 316 8.42 -2.18 -0.83
N GLU A 317 7.34 -1.97 -0.07
CA GLU A 317 6.52 -3.01 0.53
C GLU A 317 5.16 -2.45 0.99
N LEU A 318 4.24 -3.37 1.29
CA LEU A 318 2.96 -3.11 1.93
C LEU A 318 2.88 -4.01 3.17
N ASN A 319 2.33 -3.51 4.27
CA ASN A 319 2.25 -4.18 5.56
C ASN A 319 0.79 -4.21 6.01
N ASP A 320 0.22 -5.40 6.22
CA ASP A 320 -1.15 -5.57 6.73
C ASP A 320 -1.26 -5.25 8.24
N ASN A 321 -0.13 -5.28 8.95
CA ASN A 321 -0.10 -5.04 10.39
C ASN A 321 1.01 -4.04 10.76
N PRO A 322 0.87 -2.75 10.35
CA PRO A 322 1.86 -1.74 10.71
C PRO A 322 1.97 -1.61 12.23
N SER A 323 3.21 -1.48 12.74
CA SER A 323 3.48 -1.44 14.17
C SER A 323 2.83 -0.22 14.85
N MET A 324 2.01 -0.49 15.86
CA MET A 324 1.44 0.54 16.75
C MET A 324 2.31 0.82 17.99
N LYS A 325 3.48 0.18 18.13
CA LYS A 325 4.41 0.46 19.24
C LYS A 325 5.04 1.84 19.09
N VAL A 326 5.06 2.64 20.15
CA VAL A 326 5.70 3.96 20.17
C VAL A 326 7.21 3.78 20.35
N GLY A 327 8.00 4.17 19.34
CA GLY A 327 9.46 4.17 19.40
C GLY A 327 10.04 5.51 19.86
N VAL A 328 9.47 6.61 19.38
CA VAL A 328 9.85 7.99 19.75
C VAL A 328 8.62 8.82 20.14
N PRO A 329 8.77 9.92 20.91
CA PRO A 329 7.64 10.63 21.53
C PRO A 329 6.54 11.08 20.57
N PHE A 330 6.88 11.57 19.37
CA PHE A 330 5.87 12.03 18.42
C PHE A 330 4.97 10.90 17.89
N GLU A 331 5.45 9.65 17.92
CA GLU A 331 4.68 8.50 17.44
C GLU A 331 3.45 8.22 18.31
N ASP A 332 3.47 8.55 19.60
CA ASP A 332 2.29 8.39 20.47
C ASP A 332 1.15 9.28 19.99
N VAL A 333 1.43 10.57 19.78
CA VAL A 333 0.46 11.55 19.25
C VAL A 333 -0.05 11.12 17.88
N LEU A 334 0.87 10.76 16.97
CA LEU A 334 0.54 10.28 15.62
C LEU A 334 -0.40 9.08 15.67
N LYS A 335 -0.08 8.04 16.45
CA LYS A 335 -0.83 6.78 16.44
C LYS A 335 -2.17 6.90 17.14
N ARG A 336 -2.26 7.65 18.24
CA ARG A 336 -3.55 7.96 18.88
C ARG A 336 -4.46 8.73 17.93
N LYS A 337 -3.93 9.74 17.25
CA LYS A 337 -4.70 10.52 16.28
C LYS A 337 -5.13 9.69 15.07
N LEU A 338 -4.23 8.87 14.52
CA LEU A 338 -4.51 7.91 13.44
C LEU A 338 -5.70 7.02 13.79
N LEU A 339 -5.65 6.38 14.97
CA LEU A 339 -6.70 5.47 15.46
C LEU A 339 -8.03 6.21 15.70
N SER A 340 -8.01 7.38 16.34
CA SER A 340 -9.21 8.20 16.54
C SER A 340 -9.84 8.64 15.23
N ASP A 341 -9.03 9.12 14.30
CA ASP A 341 -9.49 9.57 13.00
C ASP A 341 -10.04 8.41 12.15
N THR A 342 -9.48 7.21 12.25
CA THR A 342 -10.05 6.01 11.60
C THR A 342 -11.49 5.76 12.06
N LEU A 343 -11.79 5.89 13.36
CA LEU A 343 -13.15 5.65 13.88
C LEU A 343 -14.17 6.73 13.48
N LYS A 344 -13.70 7.92 13.10
CA LYS A 344 -14.53 8.97 12.50
C LYS A 344 -14.81 8.68 11.03
N VAL A 345 -13.86 8.07 10.32
CA VAL A 345 -13.94 7.78 8.88
C VAL A 345 -14.70 6.49 8.58
N VAL A 346 -14.55 5.45 9.41
CA VAL A 346 -15.24 4.18 9.21
C VAL A 346 -16.72 4.33 9.61
N THR A 347 -17.59 4.04 8.67
CA THR A 347 -19.05 3.99 8.81
C THR A 347 -19.51 2.53 8.82
N LEU A 348 -20.58 2.24 9.56
CA LEU A 348 -21.13 0.88 9.68
C LEU A 348 -21.99 0.47 8.47
N ASP A 349 -22.26 1.40 7.57
CA ASP A 349 -23.11 1.21 6.39
C ASP A 349 -22.35 1.47 5.07
N GLY A 350 -21.03 1.73 5.15
CA GLY A 350 -20.20 2.08 4.00
C GLY A 350 -20.46 3.48 3.42
N SER A 351 -21.28 4.30 4.08
CA SER A 351 -21.54 5.68 3.66
C SER A 351 -20.29 6.56 3.79
N THR A 352 -20.28 7.70 3.09
CA THR A 352 -19.21 8.68 3.25
C THR A 352 -19.32 9.33 4.64
N PRO A 353 -18.26 9.31 5.47
CA PRO A 353 -18.32 9.87 6.81
C PRO A 353 -18.54 11.39 6.78
N PRO A 354 -19.34 11.94 7.70
CA PRO A 354 -19.47 13.39 7.85
C PRO A 354 -18.13 13.98 8.35
N ASN A 355 -17.74 15.14 7.82
CA ASN A 355 -16.58 15.94 8.26
C ASN A 355 -15.20 15.27 8.10
N ILE A 356 -14.94 14.60 6.97
CA ILE A 356 -13.62 13.98 6.72
C ILE A 356 -12.45 14.96 6.80
N ASP A 357 -12.68 16.22 6.42
CA ASP A 357 -11.69 17.30 6.44
C ASP A 357 -11.20 17.66 7.85
N SER A 358 -11.92 17.20 8.89
CA SER A 358 -11.49 17.36 10.29
C SER A 358 -10.50 16.29 10.76
N THR A 359 -10.19 15.32 9.89
CA THR A 359 -9.30 14.18 10.18
C THR A 359 -8.00 14.27 9.41
N GLY A 360 -6.99 13.50 9.80
CA GLY A 360 -5.76 13.34 9.00
C GLY A 360 -5.92 12.47 7.75
N TRP A 361 -7.07 11.81 7.54
CA TRP A 361 -7.29 10.93 6.39
C TRP A 361 -7.68 11.74 5.15
N GLN A 362 -6.86 11.63 4.10
CA GLN A 362 -7.11 12.24 2.79
C GLN A 362 -7.63 11.19 1.82
N LYS A 363 -8.77 11.48 1.16
CA LYS A 363 -9.43 10.56 0.22
C LYS A 363 -8.59 10.38 -1.04
N LEU A 364 -8.34 9.12 -1.39
CA LEU A 364 -7.70 8.69 -2.64
C LEU A 364 -8.70 8.09 -3.63
N LEU A 365 -9.67 7.32 -3.13
CA LEU A 365 -10.74 6.72 -3.92
C LEU A 365 -12.10 6.80 -3.19
N PRO A 366 -13.21 6.87 -3.94
CA PRO A 366 -13.28 7.23 -5.36
C PRO A 366 -12.76 8.65 -5.63
N VAL A 367 -12.25 8.89 -6.84
CA VAL A 367 -11.85 10.23 -7.28
C VAL A 367 -13.09 10.94 -7.85
N ASP A 368 -13.53 11.99 -7.17
CA ASP A 368 -14.80 12.69 -7.45
C ASP A 368 -14.54 14.12 -7.96
N ASP A 369 -13.57 14.28 -8.86
CA ASP A 369 -13.15 15.59 -9.39
C ASP A 369 -13.44 15.82 -10.89
N GLY A 370 -13.99 14.80 -11.57
CA GLY A 370 -14.28 14.86 -13.02
C GLY A 370 -13.06 14.95 -13.94
N THR A 371 -11.84 14.78 -13.42
CA THR A 371 -10.61 14.96 -14.20
C THR A 371 -10.28 13.78 -15.13
N HIS A 372 -9.34 13.98 -16.05
CA HIS A 372 -8.77 12.89 -16.86
C HIS A 372 -8.23 11.75 -15.98
N PHE A 373 -7.61 12.08 -14.84
CA PHE A 373 -7.07 11.09 -13.92
C PHE A 373 -8.17 10.18 -13.34
N THR A 374 -9.34 10.73 -13.01
CA THR A 374 -10.52 9.95 -12.59
C THR A 374 -10.94 8.91 -13.62
N THR A 375 -11.00 9.27 -14.90
CA THR A 375 -11.35 8.35 -16.00
C THR A 375 -10.31 7.22 -16.15
N VAL A 376 -9.02 7.57 -16.02
CA VAL A 376 -7.93 6.59 -16.06
C VAL A 376 -8.04 5.61 -14.91
N ILE A 377 -8.24 6.08 -13.69
CA ILE A 377 -8.37 5.24 -12.49
C ILE A 377 -9.53 4.26 -12.61
N ARG A 378 -10.71 4.71 -13.07
CA ARG A 378 -11.85 3.83 -13.34
C ARG A 378 -11.52 2.77 -14.39
N THR A 379 -10.81 3.15 -15.45
CA THR A 379 -10.38 2.24 -16.51
C THR A 379 -9.42 1.18 -15.97
N ILE A 380 -8.44 1.58 -15.17
CA ILE A 380 -7.47 0.69 -14.52
C ILE A 380 -8.21 -0.30 -13.60
N GLN A 381 -9.10 0.20 -12.75
CA GLN A 381 -9.87 -0.64 -11.82
C GLN A 381 -10.73 -1.67 -12.56
N GLN A 382 -11.49 -1.24 -13.57
CA GLN A 382 -12.34 -2.14 -14.37
C GLN A 382 -11.49 -3.18 -15.12
N ARG A 383 -10.38 -2.76 -15.72
CA ARG A 383 -9.48 -3.68 -16.44
C ARG A 383 -8.84 -4.68 -15.49
N ALA A 384 -8.38 -4.25 -14.31
CA ALA A 384 -7.81 -5.13 -13.30
C ALA A 384 -8.82 -6.20 -12.85
N LEU A 385 -10.07 -5.81 -12.55
CA LEU A 385 -11.14 -6.74 -12.21
C LEU A 385 -11.47 -7.70 -13.35
N ASN A 386 -11.54 -7.21 -14.59
CA ASN A 386 -11.89 -8.05 -15.74
C ASN A 386 -10.82 -9.10 -16.06
N VAL A 387 -9.53 -8.78 -15.83
CA VAL A 387 -8.41 -9.67 -16.18
C VAL A 387 -8.03 -10.57 -15.00
N PHE A 388 -8.03 -10.04 -13.77
CA PHE A 388 -7.49 -10.72 -12.58
C PHE A 388 -8.54 -10.99 -11.49
N GLY A 389 -9.77 -10.49 -11.67
CA GLY A 389 -10.87 -10.70 -10.73
C GLY A 389 -11.53 -12.07 -10.87
N PRO A 390 -12.53 -12.35 -10.02
CA PRO A 390 -13.23 -13.62 -10.03
C PRO A 390 -14.01 -13.81 -11.34
N LYS A 391 -13.99 -15.04 -11.88
CA LYS A 391 -14.67 -15.40 -13.15
C LYS A 391 -16.19 -15.35 -13.04
N THR A 392 -16.73 -15.61 -11.85
CA THR A 392 -18.14 -15.37 -11.56
C THR A 392 -18.30 -13.87 -11.39
N PRO A 393 -19.26 -13.22 -12.09
CA PRO A 393 -19.44 -11.80 -11.93
C PRO A 393 -19.67 -11.49 -10.45
N VAL A 394 -18.83 -10.63 -9.87
CA VAL A 394 -19.20 -9.92 -8.64
C VAL A 394 -20.53 -9.20 -8.84
N ASN A 395 -20.97 -9.01 -10.10
CA ASN A 395 -22.30 -8.51 -10.49
C ASN A 395 -23.51 -9.30 -9.97
N SER A 396 -23.35 -10.50 -9.40
CA SER A 396 -24.46 -11.17 -8.66
C SER A 396 -24.54 -10.76 -7.18
N LEU A 397 -23.50 -10.08 -6.66
CA LEU A 397 -23.45 -9.41 -5.35
C LEU A 397 -23.60 -7.88 -5.48
N ILE A 398 -23.29 -7.31 -6.65
CA ILE A 398 -23.45 -5.88 -6.95
C ILE A 398 -24.89 -5.63 -7.38
N SER A 399 -25.65 -4.85 -6.61
CA SER A 399 -26.95 -4.36 -7.07
C SER A 399 -26.75 -3.52 -8.34
N GLN A 400 -27.42 -3.90 -9.43
CA GLN A 400 -27.30 -3.25 -10.75
C GLN A 400 -27.89 -1.82 -10.81
N GLN A 401 -28.17 -1.17 -9.68
CA GLN A 401 -28.84 0.12 -9.67
C GLN A 401 -27.92 1.32 -9.95
N ALA A 402 -26.60 1.21 -9.76
CA ALA A 402 -25.68 2.33 -9.98
C ALA A 402 -25.19 2.50 -11.44
N VAL A 403 -25.38 1.51 -12.31
CA VAL A 403 -24.81 1.53 -13.68
C VAL A 403 -25.77 2.09 -14.75
N LYS A 404 -27.06 2.27 -14.42
CA LYS A 404 -28.09 2.62 -15.42
C LYS A 404 -28.35 4.12 -15.64
N SER A 405 -27.70 5.03 -14.92
CA SER A 405 -27.98 6.48 -15.03
C SER A 405 -26.97 7.29 -15.83
N ILE A 406 -26.06 6.67 -16.59
CA ILE A 406 -25.16 7.40 -17.50
C ILE A 406 -25.62 7.17 -18.94
N VAL A 407 -26.40 8.14 -19.45
CA VAL A 407 -26.73 8.26 -20.86
C VAL A 407 -25.43 8.59 -21.61
N TYR A 408 -24.93 7.64 -22.41
CA TYR A 408 -23.82 7.88 -23.32
C TYR A 408 -24.31 8.69 -24.54
N PRO A 409 -23.73 9.86 -24.85
CA PRO A 409 -23.91 10.46 -26.17
C PRO A 409 -23.19 9.56 -27.19
N LYS A 410 -23.93 9.04 -28.17
CA LYS A 410 -23.34 8.36 -29.33
C LYS A 410 -22.45 9.37 -30.08
N LEU A 411 -21.14 9.16 -30.02
CA LEU A 411 -20.19 9.81 -30.93
C LEU A 411 -20.40 9.21 -32.33
N THR A 412 -21.16 9.90 -33.17
CA THR A 412 -21.18 9.68 -34.61
C THR A 412 -19.83 10.12 -35.17
N GLN A 413 -19.02 9.17 -35.64
CA GLN A 413 -17.80 9.47 -36.39
C GLN A 413 -18.17 9.97 -37.78
N ASP A 414 -18.16 11.28 -37.98
CA ASP A 414 -18.13 11.89 -39.31
C ASP A 414 -16.69 11.87 -39.82
N LYS A 415 -16.41 10.97 -40.78
CA LYS A 415 -15.08 10.74 -41.36
C LYS A 415 -14.65 11.78 -42.41
N SER A 416 -15.30 12.95 -42.47
CA SER A 416 -15.03 13.94 -43.53
C SER A 416 -14.01 15.05 -43.19
N LYS A 417 -13.37 15.05 -42.00
CA LYS A 417 -12.40 16.10 -41.63
C LYS A 417 -11.11 15.57 -41.00
N LEU A 418 -10.24 14.96 -41.82
CA LEU A 418 -8.82 14.74 -41.49
C LEU A 418 -7.94 15.42 -42.54
N LYS A 419 -7.65 16.72 -42.34
CA LYS A 419 -6.51 17.37 -43.01
C LYS A 419 -5.25 17.08 -42.18
N LYS A 420 -4.28 16.38 -42.77
CA LYS A 420 -2.95 16.15 -42.19
C LYS A 420 -2.18 17.48 -42.08
N PRO A 421 -1.50 17.78 -40.96
CA PRO A 421 -0.56 18.90 -40.92
C PRO A 421 0.78 18.48 -41.54
N VAL A 422 1.28 19.29 -42.47
CA VAL A 422 2.62 19.22 -43.04
C VAL A 422 3.53 20.09 -42.18
N TYR A 423 4.49 19.50 -41.47
CA TYR A 423 5.54 20.24 -40.79
C TYR A 423 6.72 20.43 -41.75
N ARG A 424 6.99 21.68 -42.15
CA ARG A 424 8.25 22.10 -42.81
C ARG A 424 9.23 22.55 -41.74
N TYR A 425 10.41 21.93 -41.71
CA TYR A 425 11.57 22.42 -40.98
C TYR A 425 12.29 23.46 -41.83
N HIS A 426 12.55 24.65 -41.28
CA HIS A 426 13.52 25.59 -41.82
C HIS A 426 14.77 25.60 -40.94
N PHE A 427 15.89 25.23 -41.54
CA PHE A 427 17.22 25.53 -41.05
C PHE A 427 17.60 26.93 -41.53
N GLN A 428 17.98 27.80 -40.61
CA GLN A 428 18.99 28.84 -40.80
C GLN A 428 19.83 28.91 -39.52
#